data_AF-A0A7L3YL63-F1
#
_entry.id   AF-A0A7L3YL63-F1
#
_cell.length_a   1.000
_cell.length_b   1.000
_cell.length_c   1.000
_cell.angle_alpha   90.00
_cell.angle_beta   90.00
_cell.angle_gamma   90.00
#
_symmetry.space_group_name_H-M   'P 1'
#
loop_
_entity.id
_entity.type
_entity.pdbx_description
1 polymer ?
#
loop_
_entity_poly.entity_id
_entity_poly.type
_entity_poly.pdbx_seq_one_letter_code
_entity_poly.pdbx_strand_id
1 'polypeptide(L)'
;TGEEYEENLKLEEEKRAADEKYRYKQRQIKELQENLQSMEKNFDTVLKQEALVQEQKKEKQALVLQLNKDIEEQKPKLERVIKQCSRLSREIQSLKKTKTETQEERDIDLRELKSFNRTIDKLLADVLEANPDLTTPFQMYFHQNTHCCWVALLQATIRSSYFTYRDFCTLMSKLLSFRSSRSTSSGSSQTSSLKVIDLSLPINTPAEAAAVGSQPSSRASTSSICKNKKK
;
A
#
# COMPACT_ATOMS: atom_id res chain seq x y z
N THR A 1 -20.12 -8.63 88.62
CA THR A 1 -19.43 -9.72 87.87
C THR A 1 -20.06 -10.06 86.52
N GLY A 2 -21.23 -9.53 86.15
CA GLY A 2 -21.82 -9.74 84.80
C GLY A 2 -21.44 -8.66 83.77
N GLU A 3 -21.45 -7.38 84.17
CA GLU A 3 -21.13 -6.25 83.27
C GLU A 3 -19.69 -6.26 82.74
N GLU A 4 -18.71 -6.55 83.61
CA GLU A 4 -17.29 -6.70 83.21
C GLU A 4 -17.09 -7.84 82.20
N TYR A 5 -17.89 -8.91 82.29
CA TYR A 5 -17.82 -10.02 81.34
C TYR A 5 -18.39 -9.65 79.97
N GLU A 6 -19.51 -8.92 79.94
CA GLU A 6 -20.09 -8.39 78.69
C GLU A 6 -19.19 -7.35 78.02
N GLU A 7 -18.53 -6.49 78.80
CA GLU A 7 -17.56 -5.51 78.29
C GLU A 7 -16.32 -6.20 77.70
N ASN A 8 -15.78 -7.21 78.40
CA ASN A 8 -14.65 -8.00 77.90
C ASN A 8 -14.99 -8.74 76.59
N LEU A 9 -16.21 -9.26 76.46
CA LEU A 9 -16.68 -9.91 75.23
C LEU A 9 -16.73 -8.92 74.06
N LYS A 10 -17.26 -7.70 74.27
CA LYS A 10 -17.30 -6.66 73.23
C LYS A 10 -15.90 -6.24 72.78
N LEU A 11 -14.99 -6.03 73.73
CA LEU A 11 -13.61 -5.66 73.42
C LEU A 11 -12.87 -6.76 72.63
N GLU A 12 -13.15 -8.03 72.93
CA GLU A 12 -12.57 -9.15 72.19
C GLU A 12 -13.12 -9.26 70.76
N GLU A 13 -14.42 -8.98 70.56
CA GLU A 13 -15.02 -8.87 69.22
C GLU A 13 -14.46 -7.70 68.43
N GLU A 14 -14.31 -6.52 69.04
CA GLU A 14 -13.71 -5.34 68.41
C GLU A 14 -12.25 -5.58 68.01
N LYS A 15 -11.47 -6.23 68.89
CA LYS A 15 -10.11 -6.64 68.58
C LYS A 15 -10.08 -7.59 67.39
N ARG A 16 -10.96 -8.59 67.35
CA ARG A 16 -11.05 -9.54 66.22
C ARG A 16 -11.38 -8.82 64.92
N ALA A 17 -12.34 -7.90 64.93
CA ALA A 17 -12.71 -7.10 63.76
C ALA A 17 -11.56 -6.21 63.28
N ALA A 18 -10.82 -5.60 64.20
CA ALA A 18 -9.63 -4.80 63.89
C ALA A 18 -8.51 -5.66 63.27
N ASP A 19 -8.25 -6.84 63.82
CA ASP A 19 -7.25 -7.79 63.32
C ASP A 19 -7.60 -8.31 61.91
N GLU A 20 -8.88 -8.62 61.65
CA GLU A 20 -9.38 -9.03 60.34
C GLU A 20 -9.15 -7.93 59.29
N LYS A 21 -9.50 -6.68 59.65
CA LYS A 21 -9.31 -5.50 58.79
C LYS A 21 -7.84 -5.24 58.52
N TYR A 22 -6.98 -5.38 59.53
CA TYR A 22 -5.53 -5.25 59.38
C TYR A 22 -4.98 -6.30 58.41
N ARG A 23 -5.34 -7.58 58.58
CA ARG A 23 -4.91 -8.67 57.67
C ARG A 23 -5.39 -8.45 56.24
N TYR A 24 -6.61 -7.95 56.05
CA TYR A 24 -7.14 -7.61 54.74
C TYR A 24 -6.33 -6.48 54.08
N LYS A 25 -6.05 -5.40 54.81
CA LYS A 25 -5.22 -4.30 54.32
C LYS A 25 -3.79 -4.76 54.01
N GLN A 26 -3.21 -5.64 54.81
CA GLN A 26 -1.90 -6.20 54.55
C GLN A 26 -1.87 -7.04 53.26
N ARG A 27 -2.94 -7.80 52.96
CA ARG A 27 -3.10 -8.51 51.69
C ARG A 27 -3.20 -7.55 50.50
N GLN A 28 -4.02 -6.51 50.61
CA GLN A 28 -4.12 -5.47 49.57
C GLN A 28 -2.77 -4.81 49.27
N ILE A 29 -1.98 -4.51 50.31
CA ILE A 29 -0.65 -3.90 50.12
C ILE A 29 0.26 -4.83 49.32
N LYS A 30 0.27 -6.14 49.64
CA LYS A 30 1.09 -7.12 48.90
C LYS A 30 0.66 -7.25 47.45
N GLU A 31 -0.64 -7.36 47.20
CA GLU A 31 -1.18 -7.44 45.83
C GLU A 31 -0.80 -6.20 44.99
N LEU A 32 -0.93 -5.01 45.57
CA LEU A 32 -0.53 -3.78 44.89
C LEU A 32 0.98 -3.72 44.63
N GLN A 33 1.81 -4.20 45.55
CA GLN A 33 3.26 -4.28 45.36
C GLN A 33 3.63 -5.26 44.23
N GLU A 34 3.00 -6.42 44.17
CA GLU A 34 3.20 -7.41 43.10
C GLU A 34 2.76 -6.84 41.73
N ASN A 35 1.61 -6.16 41.68
CA ASN A 35 1.11 -5.50 40.48
C ASN A 35 2.05 -4.39 40.00
N LEU A 36 2.58 -3.57 40.91
CA LEU A 36 3.57 -2.53 40.57
C LEU A 36 4.84 -3.14 39.98
N GLN A 37 5.38 -4.18 40.60
CA GLN A 37 6.57 -4.87 40.09
C GLN A 37 6.33 -5.53 38.73
N SER A 38 5.14 -6.09 38.50
CA SER A 38 4.75 -6.65 37.21
C SER A 38 4.67 -5.57 36.13
N MET A 39 4.04 -4.43 36.45
CA MET A 39 3.93 -3.29 35.55
C MET A 39 5.29 -2.69 35.19
N GLU A 40 6.19 -2.59 36.17
CA GLU A 40 7.57 -2.11 35.97
C GLU A 40 8.35 -3.02 34.99
N LYS A 41 8.28 -4.35 35.18
CA LYS A 41 8.90 -5.31 34.25
C LYS A 41 8.34 -5.23 32.83
N ASN A 42 7.03 -5.04 32.71
CA ASN A 42 6.38 -4.86 31.41
C ASN A 42 6.84 -3.56 30.75
N PHE A 43 6.94 -2.48 31.52
CA PHE A 43 7.42 -1.19 31.05
C PHE A 43 8.86 -1.29 30.53
N ASP A 44 9.77 -1.94 31.27
CA ASP A 44 11.15 -2.19 30.83
C ASP A 44 11.22 -2.99 29.52
N THR A 45 10.31 -3.96 29.36
CA THR A 45 10.23 -4.78 28.14
C THR A 45 9.79 -3.93 26.95
N VAL A 46 8.77 -3.10 27.13
CA VAL A 46 8.26 -2.19 26.10
C VAL A 46 9.33 -1.16 25.71
N LEU A 47 10.06 -0.60 26.67
CA LEU A 47 11.16 0.34 26.39
C LEU A 47 12.27 -0.28 25.54
N LYS A 48 12.65 -1.53 25.83
CA LYS A 48 13.65 -2.26 25.00
C LYS A 48 13.14 -2.51 23.59
N GLN A 49 11.86 -2.88 23.44
CA GLN A 49 11.24 -3.07 22.13
C GLN A 49 11.17 -1.76 21.35
N GLU A 50 10.82 -0.64 22.01
CA GLU A 50 10.81 0.67 21.38
C GLU A 50 12.20 1.05 20.85
N ALA A 51 13.25 0.85 21.65
CA ALA A 51 14.62 1.13 21.23
C ALA A 51 15.03 0.31 19.99
N LEU A 52 14.69 -0.98 19.96
CA LEU A 52 14.95 -1.86 18.82
C LEU A 52 14.19 -1.41 17.56
N VAL A 53 12.92 -1.07 17.69
CA VAL A 53 12.10 -0.59 16.55
C VAL A 53 12.62 0.76 16.04
N GLN A 54 13.09 1.63 16.93
CA GLN A 54 13.70 2.91 16.53
C GLN A 54 15.01 2.71 15.77
N GLU A 55 15.84 1.74 16.15
CA GLU A 55 17.06 1.39 15.42
C GLU A 55 16.72 0.84 14.02
N GLN A 56 15.82 -0.14 13.94
CA GLN A 56 15.34 -0.67 12.66
C GLN A 56 14.76 0.42 11.76
N LYS A 57 14.01 1.37 12.34
CA LYS A 57 13.48 2.52 11.59
C LYS A 57 14.60 3.37 10.99
N LYS A 58 15.67 3.65 11.75
CA LYS A 58 16.83 4.42 11.26
C LYS A 58 17.55 3.67 10.14
N GLU A 59 17.74 2.36 10.26
CA GLU A 59 18.34 1.53 9.22
C GLU A 59 17.53 1.55 7.93
N LYS A 60 16.20 1.37 8.03
CA LYS A 60 15.29 1.43 6.87
C LYS A 60 15.31 2.83 6.25
N GLN A 61 15.33 3.89 7.05
CA GLN A 61 15.43 5.25 6.54
C GLN A 61 16.76 5.49 5.79
N ALA A 62 17.87 4.98 6.30
CA ALA A 62 19.17 5.07 5.62
C ALA A 62 19.15 4.32 4.28
N LEU A 63 18.55 3.12 4.23
CA LEU A 63 18.38 2.36 3.00
C LEU A 63 17.53 3.12 1.97
N VAL A 64 16.44 3.74 2.39
CA VAL A 64 15.59 4.56 1.51
C VAL A 64 16.38 5.73 0.92
N LEU A 65 17.18 6.43 1.73
CA LEU A 65 18.01 7.53 1.25
C LEU A 65 19.05 7.04 0.22
N GLN A 66 19.67 5.90 0.47
CA GLN A 66 20.62 5.30 -0.46
C GLN A 66 19.96 4.91 -1.78
N LEU A 67 18.82 4.22 -1.74
CA LEU A 67 18.07 3.82 -2.95
C LEU A 67 17.61 5.04 -3.75
N ASN A 68 17.17 6.11 -3.09
CA ASN A 68 16.80 7.35 -3.76
C ASN A 68 17.99 7.98 -4.49
N LYS A 69 19.18 7.98 -3.86
CA LYS A 69 20.41 8.45 -4.50
C LYS A 69 20.74 7.60 -5.74
N ASP A 70 20.66 6.27 -5.62
CA ASP A 70 20.92 5.37 -6.74
C ASP A 70 19.92 5.59 -7.89
N ILE A 71 18.64 5.84 -7.59
CA ILE A 71 17.63 6.21 -8.60
C ILE A 71 18.02 7.49 -9.32
N GLU A 72 18.39 8.55 -8.60
CA GLU A 72 18.80 9.83 -9.22
C GLU A 72 20.06 9.68 -10.07
N GLU A 73 21.00 8.82 -9.67
CA GLU A 73 22.20 8.51 -10.47
C GLU A 73 21.90 7.71 -11.75
N GLN A 74 20.87 6.85 -11.74
CA GLN A 74 20.49 6.03 -12.89
C GLN A 74 19.64 6.79 -13.92
N LYS A 75 18.80 7.74 -13.49
CA LYS A 75 17.95 8.57 -14.38
C LYS A 75 18.70 9.16 -15.59
N PRO A 76 19.84 9.88 -15.45
CA PRO A 76 20.53 10.45 -16.59
C PRO A 76 21.19 9.39 -17.49
N LYS A 77 21.56 8.22 -16.95
CA LYS A 77 22.10 7.11 -17.76
C LYS A 77 21.02 6.53 -18.65
N LEU A 78 19.83 6.29 -18.09
CA LEU A 78 18.66 5.84 -18.84
C LEU A 78 18.27 6.85 -19.93
N GLU A 79 18.24 8.14 -19.60
CA GLU A 79 17.93 9.19 -20.59
C GLU A 79 18.91 9.21 -21.77
N ARG A 80 20.22 9.01 -21.51
CA ARG A 80 21.24 8.91 -22.56
C ARG A 80 21.00 7.71 -23.46
N VAL A 81 20.69 6.54 -22.89
CA VAL A 81 20.41 5.32 -23.65
C VAL A 81 19.16 5.52 -24.51
N ILE A 82 18.08 6.07 -23.96
CA ILE A 82 16.84 6.37 -24.71
C ILE A 82 17.14 7.31 -25.91
N LYS A 83 17.94 8.35 -25.70
CA LYS A 83 18.38 9.25 -26.78
C LYS A 83 19.18 8.52 -27.86
N GLN A 84 20.07 7.60 -27.48
CA GLN A 84 20.83 6.80 -28.43
C GLN A 84 19.95 5.81 -29.19
N CYS A 85 19.07 5.07 -28.51
CA CYS A 85 18.12 4.15 -29.13
C CYS A 85 17.22 4.87 -30.14
N SER A 86 16.63 6.00 -29.75
CA SER A 86 15.77 6.79 -30.65
C SER A 86 16.52 7.30 -31.89
N ARG A 87 17.80 7.68 -31.77
CA ARG A 87 18.63 8.06 -32.91
C ARG A 87 18.85 6.88 -33.85
N LEU A 88 19.23 5.72 -33.31
CA LEU A 88 19.50 4.52 -34.10
C LEU A 88 18.23 3.99 -34.80
N SER A 89 17.08 3.97 -34.12
CA SER A 89 15.79 3.61 -34.72
C SER A 89 15.47 4.49 -35.93
N ARG A 90 15.67 5.81 -35.83
CA ARG A 90 15.48 6.73 -36.98
C ARG A 90 16.44 6.42 -38.13
N GLU A 91 17.70 6.10 -37.82
CA GLU A 91 18.70 5.72 -38.83
C GLU A 91 18.30 4.42 -39.56
N ILE A 92 17.89 3.39 -38.83
CA ILE A 92 17.40 2.11 -39.40
C ILE A 92 16.17 2.35 -40.28
N GLN A 93 15.19 3.12 -39.81
CA GLN A 93 13.99 3.44 -40.58
C GLN A 93 14.32 4.22 -41.86
N SER A 94 15.28 5.16 -41.79
CA SER A 94 15.74 5.90 -42.96
C SER A 94 16.42 5.00 -44.00
N LEU A 95 17.24 4.04 -43.55
CA LEU A 95 17.91 3.05 -44.42
C LEU A 95 16.91 2.09 -45.06
N LYS A 96 15.92 1.61 -44.29
CA LYS A 96 14.84 0.73 -44.78
C LYS A 96 13.77 1.49 -45.59
N LYS A 97 13.83 2.83 -45.66
CA LYS A 97 12.84 3.72 -46.30
C LYS A 97 11.42 3.52 -45.77
N THR A 98 11.29 3.12 -44.50
CA THR A 98 10.00 2.93 -43.82
C THR A 98 9.71 4.16 -42.96
N LYS A 99 8.48 4.69 -43.03
CA LYS A 99 8.04 5.82 -42.19
C LYS A 99 7.55 5.40 -40.80
N THR A 100 7.33 4.09 -40.58
CA THR A 100 6.74 3.52 -39.38
C THR A 100 7.70 2.52 -38.75
N GLU A 101 7.42 2.14 -37.50
CA GLU A 101 8.10 1.05 -36.81
C GLU A 101 8.18 -0.21 -37.68
N THR A 102 9.37 -0.78 -37.65
CA THR A 102 9.70 -2.02 -38.35
C THR A 102 9.07 -3.21 -37.62
N GLN A 103 8.89 -4.33 -38.33
CA GLN A 103 8.31 -5.54 -37.70
C GLN A 103 9.22 -6.07 -36.58
N GLU A 104 10.53 -5.89 -36.72
CA GLU A 104 11.52 -6.29 -35.73
C GLU A 104 11.43 -5.44 -34.45
N GLU A 105 11.24 -4.11 -34.57
CA GLU A 105 10.98 -3.23 -33.41
C GLU A 105 9.74 -3.70 -32.63
N ARG A 106 8.64 -4.01 -33.32
CA ARG A 106 7.42 -4.54 -32.68
C ARG A 106 7.62 -5.88 -31.97
N ASP A 107 8.44 -6.79 -32.51
CA ASP A 107 8.76 -8.05 -31.84
C ASP A 107 9.59 -7.84 -30.57
N ILE A 108 10.53 -6.89 -30.62
CA ILE A 108 11.36 -6.51 -29.46
C ILE A 108 10.45 -5.99 -28.34
N ASP A 109 9.55 -5.04 -28.64
CA ASP A 109 8.62 -4.48 -27.65
C ASP A 109 7.74 -5.56 -27.01
N LEU A 110 7.21 -6.50 -27.81
CA LEU A 110 6.40 -7.60 -27.32
C LEU A 110 7.20 -8.55 -26.42
N ARG A 111 8.46 -8.81 -26.76
CA ARG A 111 9.37 -9.63 -25.96
C ARG A 111 9.72 -8.96 -24.64
N GLU A 112 9.99 -7.66 -24.68
CA GLU A 112 10.27 -6.84 -23.49
C GLU A 112 9.06 -6.82 -22.56
N LEU A 113 7.85 -6.58 -23.07
CA LEU A 113 6.62 -6.62 -22.29
C LEU A 113 6.39 -7.98 -21.62
N LYS A 114 6.64 -9.08 -22.34
CA LYS A 114 6.57 -10.43 -21.76
C LYS A 114 7.60 -10.64 -20.66
N SER A 115 8.83 -10.13 -20.83
CA SER A 115 9.88 -10.24 -19.82
C SER A 115 9.59 -9.40 -18.57
N PHE A 116 9.01 -8.22 -18.74
CA PHE A 116 8.57 -7.35 -17.67
C PHE A 116 7.47 -8.00 -16.82
N ASN A 117 6.44 -8.56 -17.48
CA ASN A 117 5.39 -9.29 -16.77
C ASN A 117 5.96 -10.46 -15.95
N ARG A 118 6.87 -11.26 -16.52
CA ARG A 118 7.55 -12.33 -15.77
C ARG A 118 8.32 -11.81 -14.56
N THR A 119 8.89 -10.62 -14.66
CA THR A 119 9.64 -10.00 -13.55
C THR A 119 8.70 -9.55 -12.44
N ILE A 120 7.55 -8.96 -12.79
CA ILE A 120 6.50 -8.62 -11.83
C ILE A 120 5.96 -9.87 -11.15
N ASP A 121 5.64 -10.91 -11.91
CA ASP A 121 5.11 -12.17 -11.38
C ASP A 121 6.08 -12.79 -10.38
N LYS A 122 7.38 -12.76 -10.70
CA LYS A 122 8.43 -13.23 -9.79
C LYS A 122 8.53 -12.37 -8.53
N LEU A 123 8.62 -11.05 -8.67
CA LEU A 123 8.68 -10.14 -7.53
C LEU A 123 7.49 -10.34 -6.59
N LEU A 124 6.30 -10.52 -7.18
CA LEU A 124 5.09 -10.75 -6.44
C LEU A 124 5.13 -12.10 -5.69
N ALA A 125 5.58 -13.16 -6.35
CA ALA A 125 5.76 -14.46 -5.71
C ALA A 125 6.74 -14.37 -4.53
N ASP A 126 7.89 -13.69 -4.71
CA ASP A 126 8.90 -13.52 -3.68
C ASP A 126 8.34 -12.74 -2.46
N VAL A 127 7.52 -11.69 -2.70
CA VAL A 127 6.88 -10.91 -1.62
C VAL A 127 5.86 -11.73 -0.84
N LEU A 128 5.06 -12.55 -1.54
CA LEU A 128 4.05 -13.41 -0.91
C LEU A 128 4.70 -14.58 -0.14
N GLU A 129 5.80 -15.13 -0.64
CA GLU A 129 6.57 -16.16 0.06
C GLU A 129 7.20 -15.61 1.35
N ALA A 130 7.75 -14.40 1.31
CA ALA A 130 8.33 -13.75 2.49
C ALA A 130 7.29 -13.31 3.52
N ASN A 131 6.02 -13.10 3.12
CA ASN A 131 4.96 -12.56 3.96
C ASN A 131 3.66 -13.37 3.79
N PRO A 132 3.54 -14.56 4.40
CA PRO A 132 2.40 -15.45 4.19
C PRO A 132 1.06 -14.80 4.58
N ASP A 133 1.06 -13.91 5.58
CA ASP A 133 -0.12 -13.18 6.06
C ASP A 133 -0.76 -12.29 4.97
N LEU A 134 0.01 -11.86 3.98
CA LEU A 134 -0.48 -11.03 2.87
C LEU A 134 -1.17 -11.86 1.78
N THR A 135 -1.00 -13.19 1.76
CA THR A 135 -1.54 -14.07 0.71
C THR A 135 -3.06 -13.99 0.62
N THR A 136 -3.75 -14.16 1.74
CA THR A 136 -5.22 -14.16 1.78
C THR A 136 -5.81 -12.79 1.40
N PRO A 137 -5.35 -11.66 1.98
CA PRO A 137 -5.76 -10.33 1.51
C PRO A 137 -5.47 -10.11 0.04
N PHE A 138 -4.28 -10.48 -0.44
CA PHE A 138 -3.88 -10.29 -1.83
C PHE A 138 -4.78 -11.07 -2.80
N GLN A 139 -5.07 -12.34 -2.49
CA GLN A 139 -6.00 -13.15 -3.27
C GLN A 139 -7.41 -12.54 -3.27
N MET A 140 -7.90 -12.07 -2.13
CA MET A 140 -9.21 -11.42 -2.03
C MET A 140 -9.29 -10.15 -2.90
N TYR A 141 -8.30 -9.26 -2.82
CA TYR A 141 -8.24 -8.05 -3.64
C TYR A 141 -8.12 -8.35 -5.13
N PHE A 142 -7.33 -9.36 -5.50
CA PHE A 142 -7.24 -9.79 -6.90
C PHE A 142 -8.56 -10.36 -7.38
N HIS A 143 -9.23 -11.24 -6.62
CA HIS A 143 -10.52 -11.82 -7.01
C HIS A 143 -11.61 -10.75 -7.19
N GLN A 144 -11.67 -9.78 -6.27
CA GLN A 144 -12.64 -8.69 -6.30
C GLN A 144 -12.44 -7.77 -7.52
N ASN A 145 -11.19 -7.45 -7.86
CA ASN A 145 -10.86 -6.61 -9.02
C ASN A 145 -10.84 -7.38 -10.34
N THR A 146 -10.51 -8.68 -10.35
CA THR A 146 -10.61 -9.52 -11.55
C THR A 146 -12.05 -9.77 -11.95
N HIS A 147 -13.00 -9.80 -11.01
CA HIS A 147 -14.43 -9.81 -11.33
C HIS A 147 -14.85 -8.51 -12.05
N CYS A 148 -14.36 -7.35 -11.62
CA CYS A 148 -14.56 -6.08 -12.33
C CYS A 148 -13.87 -6.04 -13.69
N CYS A 149 -12.69 -6.65 -13.83
CA CYS A 149 -11.95 -6.73 -15.09
C CYS A 149 -12.64 -7.69 -16.08
N TRP A 150 -13.17 -8.82 -15.61
CA TRP A 150 -14.01 -9.74 -16.40
C TRP A 150 -15.28 -9.05 -16.89
N VAL A 151 -15.98 -8.29 -16.03
CA VAL A 151 -17.20 -7.57 -16.41
C VAL A 151 -16.89 -6.43 -17.39
N ALA A 152 -15.80 -5.69 -17.19
CA ALA A 152 -15.38 -4.63 -18.10
C ALA A 152 -14.96 -5.16 -19.49
N LEU A 153 -14.27 -6.31 -19.53
CA LEU A 153 -13.91 -6.98 -20.77
C LEU A 153 -15.11 -7.65 -21.45
N LEU A 154 -16.05 -8.24 -20.70
CA LEU A 154 -17.32 -8.74 -21.27
C LEU A 154 -18.16 -7.62 -21.88
N GLN A 155 -18.24 -6.44 -21.24
CA GLN A 155 -18.93 -5.28 -21.81
C GLN A 155 -18.23 -4.71 -23.05
N ALA A 156 -16.89 -4.77 -23.10
CA ALA A 156 -16.13 -4.46 -24.30
C ALA A 156 -16.35 -5.50 -25.42
N THR A 157 -16.62 -6.76 -25.06
CA THR A 157 -16.86 -7.86 -26.02
C THR A 157 -18.21 -7.73 -26.71
N ILE A 158 -19.22 -7.13 -26.07
CA ILE A 158 -20.53 -6.87 -26.68
C ILE A 158 -20.45 -5.75 -27.74
N ARG A 159 -19.37 -4.95 -27.76
CA ARG A 159 -19.21 -3.82 -28.70
C ARG A 159 -18.00 -3.90 -29.63
N SER A 160 -17.15 -4.91 -29.48
CA SER A 160 -15.98 -5.07 -30.33
C SER A 160 -15.68 -6.54 -30.56
N SER A 161 -16.12 -7.05 -31.71
CA SER A 161 -15.42 -8.14 -32.38
C SER A 161 -13.96 -7.70 -32.60
N TYR A 162 -13.00 -8.62 -32.48
CA TYR A 162 -11.55 -8.43 -32.61
C TYR A 162 -10.78 -8.05 -31.32
N PHE A 163 -10.85 -8.91 -30.30
CA PHE A 163 -9.69 -9.13 -29.44
C PHE A 163 -9.46 -10.64 -29.27
N THR A 164 -8.36 -11.16 -29.81
CA THR A 164 -7.98 -12.56 -29.68
C THR A 164 -7.51 -12.83 -28.26
N TYR A 165 -8.46 -13.22 -27.43
CA TYR A 165 -8.28 -13.75 -26.08
C TYR A 165 -7.84 -15.22 -26.18
N ARG A 166 -6.56 -15.49 -26.44
CA ARG A 166 -6.04 -16.87 -26.36
C ARG A 166 -4.86 -17.08 -25.40
N ASP A 167 -4.20 -16.01 -24.96
CA ASP A 167 -2.97 -16.14 -24.18
C ASP A 167 -3.10 -15.77 -22.68
N PHE A 168 -4.24 -15.28 -22.20
CA PHE A 168 -4.44 -15.01 -20.76
C PHE A 168 -5.17 -16.13 -20.00
N CYS A 169 -5.86 -17.04 -20.70
CA CYS A 169 -6.52 -18.20 -20.07
C CYS A 169 -5.58 -19.40 -19.82
N THR A 170 -4.35 -19.38 -20.33
CA THR A 170 -3.46 -20.55 -20.22
C THR A 170 -2.95 -20.81 -18.80
N LEU A 171 -3.09 -19.87 -17.86
CA LEU A 171 -2.64 -20.07 -16.48
C LEU A 171 -3.67 -20.82 -15.61
N MET A 172 -4.96 -20.81 -15.95
CA MET A 172 -6.02 -21.47 -15.15
C MET A 172 -6.59 -22.74 -15.79
N SER A 173 -6.32 -23.01 -17.08
CA SER A 173 -6.92 -24.14 -17.80
C SER A 173 -6.13 -25.46 -17.75
N LYS A 174 -5.07 -25.59 -16.95
CA LYS A 174 -4.34 -26.88 -16.80
C LYS A 174 -5.05 -27.93 -15.94
N LEU A 175 -6.25 -27.63 -15.42
CA LEU A 175 -7.01 -28.58 -14.59
C LEU A 175 -8.22 -29.23 -15.28
N LEU A 176 -8.64 -28.84 -16.48
CA LEU A 176 -9.80 -29.45 -17.16
C LEU A 176 -9.58 -29.59 -18.67
N SER A 177 -9.72 -30.82 -19.16
CA SER A 177 -9.27 -31.27 -20.49
C SER A 177 -10.32 -31.17 -21.63
N PHE A 178 -9.81 -31.34 -22.86
CA PHE A 178 -10.42 -31.92 -24.09
C PHE A 178 -11.18 -31.02 -25.11
N ARG A 179 -10.68 -31.07 -26.37
CA ARG A 179 -11.28 -30.75 -27.73
C ARG A 179 -11.93 -29.36 -27.90
N SER A 180 -11.75 -28.56 -28.97
CA SER A 180 -11.53 -28.81 -30.41
C SER A 180 -11.23 -27.50 -31.20
N SER A 181 -10.50 -27.66 -32.32
CA SER A 181 -10.46 -27.01 -33.65
C SER A 181 -10.88 -25.56 -33.99
N ARG A 182 -9.96 -24.88 -34.73
CA ARG A 182 -10.04 -23.96 -35.91
C ARG A 182 -11.30 -23.08 -36.11
N SER A 183 -11.18 -21.77 -36.38
CA SER A 183 -10.91 -21.20 -37.74
C SER A 183 -10.69 -19.67 -37.76
N THR A 184 -10.27 -19.18 -38.93
CA THR A 184 -9.79 -17.88 -39.47
C THR A 184 -10.76 -16.67 -39.50
N SER A 185 -10.26 -15.42 -39.38
CA SER A 185 -10.19 -14.40 -40.48
C SER A 185 -9.98 -12.92 -40.03
N SER A 186 -9.20 -12.20 -40.87
CA SER A 186 -9.04 -10.76 -41.20
C SER A 186 -9.68 -9.60 -40.41
N GLY A 187 -8.82 -8.64 -40.01
CA GLY A 187 -8.71 -7.29 -40.61
C GLY A 187 -9.59 -6.12 -40.11
N SER A 188 -8.97 -5.10 -39.51
CA SER A 188 -9.13 -3.65 -39.80
C SER A 188 -8.89 -2.75 -38.56
N SER A 189 -8.09 -1.70 -38.75
CA SER A 189 -7.61 -0.73 -37.74
C SER A 189 -8.68 0.23 -37.23
N GLN A 190 -8.58 0.66 -35.96
CA GLN A 190 -8.72 2.07 -35.54
C GLN A 190 -8.32 2.31 -34.08
N THR A 191 -7.74 3.49 -33.85
CA THR A 191 -7.08 3.99 -32.65
C THR A 191 -8.08 4.50 -31.59
N SER A 192 -7.86 4.24 -30.31
CA SER A 192 -8.55 4.96 -29.23
C SER A 192 -7.62 5.32 -28.07
N SER A 193 -7.90 6.49 -27.51
CA SER A 193 -7.09 7.31 -26.61
C SER A 193 -7.02 6.76 -25.18
N LEU A 194 -5.82 6.84 -24.59
CA LEU A 194 -5.52 6.41 -23.23
C LEU A 194 -6.17 7.34 -22.20
N LYS A 195 -6.86 6.75 -21.22
CA LYS A 195 -7.42 7.45 -20.06
C LYS A 195 -6.54 7.17 -18.85
N VAL A 196 -5.82 8.19 -18.39
CA VAL A 196 -4.96 8.14 -17.21
C VAL A 196 -5.84 8.06 -15.96
N ILE A 197 -5.59 7.07 -15.12
CA ILE A 197 -6.21 6.94 -13.79
C ILE A 197 -5.23 7.52 -12.78
N ASP A 198 -5.64 8.60 -12.12
CA ASP A 198 -4.94 9.20 -11.00
C ASP A 198 -5.23 8.39 -9.73
N LEU A 199 -4.16 7.94 -9.06
CA LEU A 199 -4.22 7.17 -7.82
C LEU A 199 -3.77 8.07 -6.66
N SER A 200 -4.60 9.06 -6.33
CA SER A 200 -4.47 9.83 -5.10
C SER A 200 -5.15 9.06 -3.95
N LEU A 201 -4.34 8.56 -3.01
CA LEU A 201 -4.82 7.90 -1.79
C LEU A 201 -5.27 8.96 -0.78
N PRO A 202 -6.53 8.94 -0.29
CA PRO A 202 -7.00 9.90 0.70
C PRO A 202 -6.42 9.56 2.09
N ILE A 203 -5.55 10.45 2.58
CA ILE A 203 -5.11 10.43 3.98
C ILE A 203 -6.23 11.08 4.80
N ASN A 204 -7.00 10.27 5.51
CA ASN A 204 -7.94 10.75 6.52
C ASN A 204 -7.15 11.20 7.76
N THR A 205 -6.93 12.52 7.89
CA THR A 205 -6.54 13.13 9.17
C THR A 205 -7.79 13.50 9.95
N PRO A 206 -7.94 13.09 11.23
CA PRO A 206 -9.09 13.48 12.04
C PRO A 206 -9.02 14.97 12.38
N ALA A 207 -10.16 15.64 12.27
CA ALA A 207 -10.36 17.01 12.67
C ALA A 207 -10.46 17.12 14.19
N GLU A 208 -9.63 17.96 14.82
CA GLU A 208 -10.04 18.89 15.89
C GLU A 208 -8.89 19.85 16.24
N ALA A 209 -8.98 21.09 15.77
CA ALA A 209 -8.43 22.27 16.43
C ALA A 209 -9.09 23.50 15.81
N ALA A 210 -10.23 23.89 16.39
CA ALA A 210 -10.83 25.19 16.16
C ALA A 210 -9.91 26.28 16.71
N ALA A 211 -9.41 27.17 15.86
CA ALA A 211 -9.02 28.52 16.24
C ALA A 211 -8.68 29.37 15.00
N VAL A 212 -9.52 30.40 14.79
CA VAL A 212 -9.15 31.72 14.23
C VAL A 212 -8.99 31.82 12.70
N GLY A 213 -9.86 32.65 12.09
CA GLY A 213 -9.43 33.46 10.94
C GLY A 213 -10.42 33.69 9.80
N SER A 214 -11.53 34.41 10.06
CA SER A 214 -12.12 35.45 9.20
C SER A 214 -12.45 35.22 7.70
N GLN A 215 -13.77 35.14 7.48
CA GLN A 215 -14.60 35.83 6.47
C GLN A 215 -14.70 35.36 4.99
N PRO A 216 -15.92 35.49 4.38
CA PRO A 216 -16.26 34.95 3.07
C PRO A 216 -16.28 35.97 1.92
N SER A 217 -16.34 35.39 0.72
CA SER A 217 -16.46 35.97 -0.61
C SER A 217 -17.68 36.89 -0.82
N SER A 218 -17.46 38.03 -1.49
CA SER A 218 -18.45 38.72 -2.33
C SER A 218 -17.69 39.51 -3.42
N ARG A 219 -17.87 39.22 -4.71
CA ARG A 219 -18.96 39.58 -5.64
C ARG A 219 -18.67 40.91 -6.38
N ALA A 220 -18.66 40.81 -7.71
CA ALA A 220 -18.93 41.84 -8.73
C ALA A 220 -17.81 42.83 -9.19
N SER A 221 -17.49 42.68 -10.48
CA SER A 221 -17.57 43.70 -11.54
C SER A 221 -16.56 44.86 -11.67
N THR A 222 -15.94 44.85 -12.86
CA THR A 222 -15.65 45.97 -13.79
C THR A 222 -14.55 47.00 -13.49
N SER A 223 -13.74 47.17 -14.54
CA SER A 223 -13.27 48.44 -15.14
C SER A 223 -11.77 48.76 -15.04
N SER A 224 -11.20 48.84 -16.24
CA SER A 224 -10.32 49.90 -16.75
C SER A 224 -8.84 50.01 -16.32
N ILE A 225 -8.00 49.91 -17.37
CA ILE A 225 -7.00 50.92 -17.79
C ILE A 225 -5.62 50.91 -17.09
N CYS A 226 -4.66 50.41 -17.88
CA CYS A 226 -3.34 50.95 -18.23
C CYS A 226 -2.34 51.39 -17.12
N LYS A 227 -1.13 50.83 -17.14
CA LYS A 227 0.06 51.35 -17.87
C LYS A 227 1.33 50.62 -17.41
N ASN A 228 1.96 49.90 -18.34
CA ASN A 228 3.37 49.55 -18.26
C ASN A 228 4.22 50.78 -18.62
N LYS A 229 5.21 51.14 -17.78
CA LYS A 229 6.50 51.61 -18.31
C LYS A 229 7.64 51.46 -17.29
N LYS A 230 8.64 50.69 -17.74
CA LYS A 230 10.01 50.52 -17.26
C LYS A 230 10.67 51.77 -16.68
N LYS A 231 11.49 51.55 -15.66
CA LYS A 231 12.89 51.97 -15.64
C LYS A 231 13.74 50.78 -15.21
#